data_AF-A0A2N6AID1-F1
#
_entry.id   AF-A0A2N6AID1-F1
#
_cell.length_a   1.000
_cell.length_b   1.000
_cell.length_c   1.000
_cell.angle_alpha   90.00
_cell.angle_beta   90.00
_cell.angle_gamma   90.00
#
_symmetry.space_group_name_H-M   'P 1'
#
loop_
_entity.id
_entity.type
_entity.pdbx_description
1 polymer ?
#
loop_
_entity_poly.entity_id
_entity_poly.type
_entity_poly.pdbx_seq_one_letter_code
_entity_poly.pdbx_strand_id
1 'polypeptide(L)'
;MFHMGSINMKKLVSLMIIATVVILALPREADAIPAFARKYKISCSTCHSMVPKLKEYGEEFAGNAFQLPDAPEPPRTYVDAGDDDLLLHRFFPIAVRFDGYMQYAERDAGKFDFQTPYGVKLMSGGPVTDDIGYYMYFYMNERGEVAGLEDAYVHFNNLFGSDLDVMVGQFQVSDPLFKRELRLSLEDYEVYRMRPTYSHANLTYDRGVILT
;
A
#
# COMPACT_ATOMS: atom_id res chain seq x y z
N MET A 1 -32.04 10.35 -34.16
CA MET A 1 -32.59 11.52 -33.47
C MET A 1 -32.78 11.13 -32.00
N PHE A 2 -31.76 11.33 -31.15
CA PHE A 2 -31.83 10.96 -29.73
C PHE A 2 -32.81 11.88 -29.01
N HIS A 3 -33.94 11.34 -28.54
CA HIS A 3 -34.90 12.05 -27.70
C HIS A 3 -34.29 12.25 -26.31
N MET A 4 -33.75 13.44 -26.06
CA MET A 4 -33.35 13.86 -24.71
C MET A 4 -34.64 14.14 -23.93
N GLY A 5 -35.10 13.17 -23.15
CA GLY A 5 -36.25 13.34 -22.27
C GLY A 5 -36.01 14.47 -21.27
N SER A 6 -36.94 15.41 -21.19
CA SER A 6 -36.94 16.52 -20.23
C SER A 6 -36.72 15.99 -18.81
N ILE A 7 -35.55 16.29 -18.24
CA ILE A 7 -35.22 15.88 -16.87
C ILE A 7 -36.06 16.75 -15.92
N ASN A 8 -36.95 16.12 -15.17
CA ASN A 8 -37.84 16.80 -14.24
C ASN A 8 -37.03 17.63 -13.23
N MET A 9 -37.29 18.94 -13.16
CA MET A 9 -36.56 19.92 -12.32
C MET A 9 -36.38 19.44 -10.86
N LYS A 10 -37.39 18.75 -10.31
CA LYS A 10 -37.33 18.20 -8.94
C LYS A 10 -36.30 17.07 -8.81
N LYS A 11 -36.16 16.22 -9.85
CA LYS A 11 -35.14 15.17 -9.89
C LYS A 11 -33.75 15.77 -10.05
N LEU A 12 -33.60 16.83 -10.85
CA LEU A 12 -32.32 17.53 -11.03
C LEU A 12 -31.84 18.15 -9.71
N VAL A 13 -32.73 18.85 -9.00
CA VAL A 13 -32.44 19.45 -7.69
C VAL A 13 -32.10 18.38 -6.66
N SER A 14 -32.85 17.27 -6.63
CA SER A 14 -32.56 16.15 -5.72
C SER A 14 -31.20 15.51 -6.01
N LEU A 15 -30.82 15.35 -7.28
CA LEU A 15 -29.51 14.82 -7.68
C LEU A 15 -28.38 15.77 -7.27
N MET A 16 -28.57 17.08 -7.43
CA MET A 16 -27.57 18.07 -7.01
C MET A 16 -27.40 18.08 -5.49
N ILE A 17 -28.49 17.99 -4.72
CA ILE A 17 -28.43 17.91 -3.26
C ILE A 17 -27.68 16.65 -2.81
N ILE A 18 -27.98 15.50 -3.41
CA ILE A 18 -27.28 14.24 -3.11
C ILE A 18 -25.79 14.38 -3.46
N ALA A 19 -25.46 14.92 -4.63
CA ALA A 19 -24.07 15.15 -5.02
C ALA A 19 -23.34 16.10 -4.06
N THR A 20 -23.99 17.17 -3.60
CA THR A 20 -23.42 18.11 -2.62
C THR A 20 -23.23 17.45 -1.26
N VAL A 21 -24.18 16.65 -0.77
CA VAL A 21 -24.06 15.90 0.49
C VAL A 21 -22.93 14.88 0.40
N VAL A 22 -22.80 14.18 -0.72
CA VAL A 22 -21.69 13.24 -0.97
C VAL A 22 -20.36 13.99 -0.95
N ILE A 23 -20.24 15.13 -1.64
CA ILE A 23 -19.01 15.94 -1.66
C ILE A 23 -18.64 16.47 -0.26
N LEU A 24 -19.63 16.88 0.53
CA LEU A 24 -19.40 17.35 1.91
C LEU A 24 -19.08 16.23 2.90
N ALA A 25 -19.47 14.99 2.58
CA ALA A 25 -19.14 13.81 3.37
C ALA A 25 -17.78 13.20 2.99
N LEU A 26 -17.12 13.69 1.93
CA LEU A 26 -15.76 13.28 1.60
C LEU A 26 -14.80 13.78 2.71
N PRO A 27 -13.93 12.92 3.25
CA PRO A 27 -12.94 13.35 4.22
C PRO A 27 -12.03 14.43 3.60
N ARG A 28 -11.83 15.55 4.33
CA ARG A 28 -10.98 16.67 3.88
C ARG A 28 -9.49 16.31 3.83
N GLU A 29 -9.09 15.26 4.53
CA GLU A 29 -7.76 14.68 4.48
C GLU A 29 -7.91 13.21 4.09
N ALA A 30 -7.50 12.87 2.87
CA ALA A 30 -7.32 11.49 2.46
C ALA A 30 -5.99 10.99 3.07
N ASP A 31 -6.05 10.60 4.34
CA ASP A 31 -4.98 9.93 5.07
C ASP A 31 -4.73 8.55 4.43
N ALA A 32 -3.86 8.48 3.41
CA ALA A 32 -3.53 7.24 2.72
C ALA A 32 -2.21 6.62 3.26
N ILE A 33 -2.24 5.31 3.51
CA ILE A 33 -1.37 4.56 4.45
C ILE A 33 -1.02 5.37 5.70
N PRO A 34 -2.00 5.62 6.56
CA PRO A 34 -1.83 6.55 7.66
C PRO A 34 -0.89 6.06 8.76
N ALA A 35 -0.45 4.79 8.76
CA ALA A 35 0.43 4.29 9.81
C ALA A 35 1.74 5.10 9.92
N PHE A 36 2.47 5.24 8.81
CA PHE A 36 3.75 5.97 8.79
C PHE A 36 3.55 7.49 8.87
N ALA A 37 2.63 8.05 8.07
CA ALA A 37 2.32 9.47 8.11
C ALA A 37 1.87 9.94 9.51
N ARG A 38 1.03 9.16 10.22
CA ARG A 38 0.64 9.47 11.62
C ARG A 38 1.76 9.25 12.62
N LYS A 39 2.63 8.26 12.40
CA LYS A 39 3.79 7.98 13.26
C LYS A 39 4.73 9.19 13.26
N TYR A 40 5.08 9.69 12.08
CA TYR A 40 6.04 10.81 11.95
C TYR A 40 5.40 12.19 11.85
N LYS A 41 4.07 12.28 11.71
CA LYS A 41 3.34 13.54 11.53
C LYS A 41 3.81 14.31 10.29
N ILE A 42 3.97 13.60 9.18
CA ILE A 42 4.40 14.13 7.89
C ILE A 42 3.32 13.92 6.82
N SER A 43 3.34 14.76 5.78
CA SER A 43 2.43 14.60 4.64
C SER A 43 2.80 13.36 3.82
N CYS A 44 1.81 12.72 3.19
CA CYS A 44 2.03 11.68 2.20
C CYS A 44 2.93 12.15 1.05
N SER A 45 2.83 13.44 0.69
CA SER A 45 3.67 14.07 -0.34
C SER A 45 5.15 14.18 0.05
N THR A 46 5.51 13.89 1.31
CA THR A 46 6.90 13.78 1.74
C THR A 46 7.55 12.55 1.11
N CYS A 47 6.87 11.39 1.09
CA CYS A 47 7.41 10.15 0.52
C CYS A 47 6.94 9.90 -0.92
N HIS A 48 5.73 10.33 -1.29
CA HIS A 48 5.12 10.03 -2.59
C HIS A 48 5.16 11.22 -3.54
N SER A 49 5.36 10.93 -4.84
CA SER A 49 5.20 11.91 -5.93
C SER A 49 3.73 11.97 -6.39
N MET A 50 3.10 10.81 -6.45
CA MET A 50 1.68 10.58 -6.63
C MET A 50 1.41 9.22 -6.02
N VAL A 51 0.52 9.10 -5.04
CA VAL A 51 0.20 7.79 -4.45
C VAL A 51 -0.26 6.85 -5.57
N PRO A 52 0.31 5.63 -5.69
CA PRO A 52 1.25 4.96 -4.76
C PRO A 52 2.75 5.14 -5.06
N LYS A 53 3.15 5.80 -6.16
CA LYS A 53 4.56 5.97 -6.56
C LYS A 53 5.40 6.77 -5.54
N LEU A 54 6.51 6.18 -5.11
CA LEU A 54 7.49 6.80 -4.19
C LEU A 54 8.42 7.77 -4.93
N LYS A 55 8.98 8.71 -4.16
CA LYS A 55 10.17 9.49 -4.50
C LYS A 55 11.39 8.79 -3.89
N GLU A 56 12.58 9.27 -4.21
CA GLU A 56 13.84 8.80 -3.62
C GLU A 56 13.78 8.73 -2.08
N TYR A 57 13.34 9.80 -1.42
CA TYR A 57 13.13 9.81 0.04
C TYR A 57 12.18 8.72 0.54
N GLY A 58 11.14 8.39 -0.24
CA GLY A 58 10.20 7.34 0.11
C GLY A 58 10.75 5.93 -0.10
N GLU A 59 11.61 5.75 -1.11
CA GLU A 59 12.35 4.49 -1.32
C GLU A 59 13.40 4.29 -0.22
N GLU A 60 14.13 5.34 0.17
CA GLU A 60 15.06 5.32 1.29
C GLU A 60 14.36 4.99 2.61
N PHE A 61 13.22 5.63 2.89
CA PHE A 61 12.38 5.27 4.04
C PHE A 61 11.95 3.80 4.03
N ALA A 62 11.52 3.28 2.88
CA ALA A 62 11.08 1.89 2.76
C ALA A 62 12.24 0.88 2.82
N GLY A 63 13.43 1.26 2.37
CA GLY A 63 14.66 0.46 2.49
C GLY A 63 15.22 0.50 3.92
N ASN A 64 15.13 1.65 4.59
CA ASN A 64 15.58 1.85 5.96
C ASN A 64 14.60 1.32 7.02
N ALA A 65 13.99 0.14 6.77
CA ALA A 65 13.08 -0.53 7.69
C ALA A 65 11.91 0.37 8.19
N PHE A 66 11.44 1.30 7.35
CA PHE A 66 10.41 2.30 7.67
C PHE A 66 10.79 3.25 8.80
N GLN A 67 12.08 3.60 8.86
CA GLN A 67 12.64 4.66 9.69
C GLN A 67 12.98 5.88 8.83
N LEU A 68 12.78 7.09 9.37
CA LEU A 68 13.19 8.29 8.65
C LEU A 68 14.73 8.36 8.65
N PRO A 69 15.36 8.63 7.50
CA PRO A 69 16.83 8.70 7.41
C PRO A 69 17.40 9.92 8.16
N ASP A 70 16.59 10.96 8.34
CA ASP A 70 16.99 12.28 8.83
C ASP A 70 16.37 12.65 10.19
N ALA A 71 15.66 11.72 10.83
CA ALA A 71 14.98 11.99 12.10
C ALA A 71 14.92 10.75 13.02
N PRO A 72 15.09 10.94 14.33
CA PRO A 72 14.96 9.84 15.27
C PRO A 72 13.50 9.37 15.39
N GLU A 73 13.35 8.15 15.89
CA GLU A 73 12.07 7.55 16.19
C GLU A 73 11.25 8.40 17.19
N PRO A 74 9.99 8.78 16.87
CA PRO A 74 9.20 9.64 17.74
C PRO A 74 8.93 8.96 19.11
N PRO A 75 9.35 9.52 20.25
CA PRO A 75 9.20 8.84 21.55
C PRO A 75 7.75 8.50 21.90
N ARG A 76 6.79 9.28 21.37
CA ARG A 76 5.36 9.07 21.58
C ARG A 76 4.81 7.77 20.99
N THR A 77 5.50 7.16 20.02
CA THR A 77 5.03 5.94 19.35
C THR A 77 5.47 4.67 20.07
N TYR A 78 6.35 4.79 21.07
CA TYR A 78 6.92 3.66 21.80
C TYR A 78 6.60 3.72 23.30
N VAL A 79 6.80 2.58 23.95
CA VAL A 79 6.76 2.43 25.40
C VAL A 79 8.18 2.19 25.86
N ASP A 80 8.67 3.06 26.74
CA ASP A 80 9.89 2.81 27.49
C ASP A 80 9.60 1.68 28.50
N ALA A 81 10.17 0.51 28.23
CA ALA A 81 10.07 -0.68 29.07
C ALA A 81 11.35 -0.95 29.87
N GLY A 82 12.32 -0.02 29.84
CA GLY A 82 13.65 -0.21 30.44
C GLY A 82 14.60 -1.09 29.62
N ASP A 83 14.32 -1.26 28.32
CA ASP A 83 15.16 -1.97 27.35
C ASP A 83 15.43 -1.01 26.18
N ASP A 84 16.70 -0.63 26.02
CA ASP A 84 17.13 0.34 25.01
C ASP A 84 17.24 -0.29 23.61
N ASP A 85 17.29 -1.62 23.51
CA ASP A 85 17.45 -2.34 22.24
C ASP A 85 16.11 -2.56 21.51
N LEU A 86 14.97 -2.42 22.22
CA LEU A 86 13.66 -2.77 21.69
C LEU A 86 12.73 -1.55 21.57
N LEU A 87 12.32 -1.27 20.33
CA LEU A 87 11.30 -0.28 20.01
C LEU A 87 9.89 -0.89 20.19
N LEU A 88 9.43 -0.94 21.44
CA LEU A 88 8.10 -1.49 21.77
C LEU A 88 6.97 -0.52 21.37
N HIS A 89 6.32 -0.80 20.24
CA HIS A 89 5.22 0.02 19.73
C HIS A 89 4.08 0.16 20.76
N ARG A 90 3.75 1.39 21.12
CA ARG A 90 2.59 1.72 21.96
C ARG A 90 1.27 1.39 21.27
N PHE A 91 1.25 1.56 19.95
CA PHE A 91 0.13 1.21 19.09
C PHE A 91 0.65 0.42 17.91
N PHE A 92 0.12 -0.78 17.72
CA PHE A 92 0.55 -1.62 16.60
C PHE A 92 0.20 -0.93 15.26
N PRO A 93 1.18 -0.69 14.37
CA PRO A 93 0.97 0.14 13.19
C PRO A 93 0.17 -0.63 12.13
N ILE A 94 -1.15 -0.44 12.12
CA ILE A 94 -2.06 -1.03 11.14
C ILE A 94 -2.56 0.05 10.16
N ALA A 95 -2.65 -0.32 8.88
CA ALA A 95 -3.31 0.45 7.85
C ALA A 95 -4.21 -0.44 6.99
N VAL A 96 -5.31 0.13 6.48
CA VAL A 96 -6.15 -0.50 5.45
C VAL A 96 -6.08 0.34 4.19
N ARG A 97 -5.89 -0.30 3.04
CA ARG A 97 -5.95 0.32 1.72
C ARG A 97 -7.10 -0.28 0.92
N PHE A 98 -7.92 0.58 0.34
CA PHE A 98 -9.01 0.22 -0.57
C PHE A 98 -8.61 0.64 -1.98
N ASP A 99 -8.62 -0.30 -2.91
CA ASP A 99 -8.41 -0.03 -4.32
C ASP A 99 -9.78 -0.07 -5.02
N GLY A 100 -10.12 0.99 -5.76
CA GLY A 100 -11.34 1.08 -6.55
C GLY A 100 -11.01 1.39 -7.99
N TYR A 101 -11.74 0.79 -8.93
CA TYR A 101 -11.53 1.01 -10.36
C TYR A 101 -12.85 1.26 -11.09
N MET A 102 -12.77 2.07 -12.14
CA MET A 102 -13.91 2.46 -12.97
C MET A 102 -13.52 2.25 -14.42
N GLN A 103 -14.29 1.42 -15.13
CA GLN A 103 -14.06 1.14 -16.54
C GLN A 103 -15.26 1.55 -17.38
N TYR A 104 -14.96 2.06 -18.58
CA TYR A 104 -15.93 2.18 -19.65
C TYR A 104 -15.32 1.51 -20.90
N ALA A 105 -15.83 0.35 -21.26
CA ALA A 105 -15.34 -0.43 -22.39
C ALA A 105 -16.46 -0.70 -23.41
N GLU A 106 -16.22 -0.37 -24.68
CA GLU A 106 -17.15 -0.67 -25.77
C GLU A 106 -17.33 -2.18 -25.98
N ARG A 107 -16.31 -2.98 -25.63
CA ARG A 107 -16.33 -4.45 -25.71
C ARG A 107 -17.43 -5.07 -24.83
N ASP A 108 -17.85 -4.39 -23.76
CA ASP A 108 -18.93 -4.81 -22.87
C ASP A 108 -20.27 -4.14 -23.19
N ALA A 109 -20.49 -3.82 -24.47
CA ALA A 109 -21.68 -3.17 -25.00
C ALA A 109 -21.95 -1.76 -24.44
N GLY A 110 -20.89 -1.01 -24.11
CA GLY A 110 -21.02 0.36 -23.59
C GLY A 110 -21.62 0.41 -22.18
N LYS A 111 -21.53 -0.69 -21.43
CA LYS A 111 -21.94 -0.72 -20.02
C LYS A 111 -20.89 -0.02 -19.16
N PHE A 112 -21.39 0.80 -18.26
CA PHE A 112 -20.60 1.38 -17.19
C PHE A 112 -20.44 0.33 -16.09
N ASP A 113 -19.20 -0.06 -15.77
CA ASP A 113 -18.91 -1.00 -14.69
C ASP A 113 -18.11 -0.29 -13.59
N PHE A 114 -18.67 -0.30 -12.38
CA PHE A 114 -18.10 0.32 -11.20
C PHE A 114 -17.70 -0.79 -10.23
N GLN A 115 -16.43 -1.19 -10.28
CA GLN A 115 -15.86 -2.25 -9.46
C GLN A 115 -15.14 -1.61 -8.27
N THR A 116 -15.88 -1.44 -7.18
CA THR A 116 -15.30 -1.04 -5.90
C THR A 116 -15.93 -1.83 -4.74
N PRO A 117 -15.12 -2.34 -3.80
CA PRO A 117 -13.65 -2.25 -3.74
C PRO A 117 -12.94 -3.39 -4.48
N TYR A 118 -12.27 -3.12 -5.61
CA TYR A 118 -11.53 -4.13 -6.42
C TYR A 118 -10.57 -4.98 -5.57
N GLY A 119 -9.95 -4.34 -4.58
CA GLY A 119 -9.12 -5.01 -3.59
C GLY A 119 -9.06 -4.25 -2.26
N VAL A 120 -8.91 -5.01 -1.18
CA VAL A 120 -8.67 -4.48 0.17
C VAL A 120 -7.37 -5.06 0.71
N LYS A 121 -6.47 -4.21 1.19
CA LYS A 121 -5.22 -4.61 1.84
C LYS A 121 -5.24 -4.25 3.31
N LEU A 122 -4.89 -5.20 4.17
CA LEU A 122 -4.56 -4.96 5.57
C LEU A 122 -3.04 -5.02 5.72
N MET A 123 -2.42 -3.93 6.13
CA MET A 123 -0.97 -3.75 6.12
C MET A 123 -0.45 -3.40 7.52
N SER A 124 0.76 -3.84 7.81
CA SER A 124 1.50 -3.44 9.00
C SER A 124 3.01 -3.43 8.70
N GLY A 125 3.73 -2.50 9.30
CA GLY A 125 5.17 -2.42 9.17
C GLY A 125 5.76 -1.34 10.06
N GLY A 126 7.06 -1.46 10.33
CA GLY A 126 7.79 -0.56 11.19
C GLY A 126 9.05 -1.20 11.78
N PRO A 127 9.86 -0.41 12.49
CA PRO A 127 11.04 -0.91 13.16
C PRO A 127 10.68 -1.67 14.44
N VAL A 128 11.49 -2.65 14.78
CA VAL A 128 11.48 -3.43 16.02
C VAL A 128 12.68 -3.04 16.89
N THR A 129 13.81 -2.74 16.26
CA THR A 129 15.02 -2.15 16.85
C THR A 129 15.53 -1.07 15.89
N ASP A 130 16.64 -0.41 16.21
CA ASP A 130 17.26 0.59 15.32
C ASP A 130 17.70 -0.02 13.96
N ASP A 131 18.05 -1.30 13.94
CA ASP A 131 18.54 -2.00 12.74
C ASP A 131 17.63 -3.14 12.26
N ILE A 132 16.49 -3.38 12.91
CA ILE A 132 15.57 -4.47 12.53
C ILE A 132 14.18 -3.90 12.34
N GLY A 133 13.53 -4.24 11.22
CA GLY A 133 12.12 -3.91 11.00
C GLY A 133 11.35 -5.01 10.30
N TYR A 134 10.05 -4.80 10.13
CA TYR A 134 9.18 -5.75 9.46
C TYR A 134 8.20 -5.04 8.54
N TYR A 135 7.68 -5.80 7.59
CA TYR A 135 6.53 -5.45 6.80
C TYR A 135 5.70 -6.69 6.53
N MET A 136 4.39 -6.51 6.53
CA MET A 136 3.46 -7.56 6.18
C MET A 136 2.16 -7.00 5.63
N TYR A 137 1.54 -7.72 4.69
CA TYR A 137 0.15 -7.43 4.32
C TYR A 137 -0.66 -8.63 3.85
N PHE A 138 -1.96 -8.54 4.08
CA PHE A 138 -2.99 -9.45 3.60
C PHE A 138 -3.81 -8.78 2.51
N TYR A 139 -4.22 -9.55 1.49
CA TYR A 139 -5.01 -9.06 0.37
C TYR A 139 -6.36 -9.78 0.26
N MET A 140 -7.43 -9.02 0.11
CA MET A 140 -8.79 -9.52 -0.06
C MET A 140 -9.33 -9.00 -1.39
N ASN A 141 -9.85 -9.89 -2.24
CA ASN A 141 -10.40 -9.52 -3.55
C ASN A 141 -11.94 -9.50 -3.56
N GLU A 142 -12.55 -8.79 -4.52
CA GLU A 142 -14.02 -8.69 -4.68
C GLU A 142 -14.72 -10.03 -4.92
N ARG A 143 -13.98 -11.05 -5.37
CA ARG A 143 -14.54 -12.37 -5.68
C ARG A 143 -14.73 -13.23 -4.44
N GLY A 144 -14.47 -12.67 -3.25
CA GLY A 144 -14.66 -13.35 -1.96
C GLY A 144 -13.51 -14.28 -1.60
N GLU A 145 -12.40 -14.22 -2.32
CA GLU A 145 -11.18 -14.97 -1.98
C GLU A 145 -10.27 -14.08 -1.13
N VAL A 146 -9.90 -14.59 0.04
CA VAL A 146 -8.81 -14.05 0.85
C VAL A 146 -7.52 -14.65 0.29
N ALA A 147 -6.80 -13.89 -0.53
CA ALA A 147 -5.40 -14.19 -0.79
C ALA A 147 -4.68 -14.05 0.56
N GLY A 148 -3.87 -15.04 0.93
CA GLY A 148 -3.27 -15.09 2.26
C GLY A 148 -2.30 -13.95 2.56
N LEU A 149 -1.30 -14.23 3.39
CA LEU A 149 -0.19 -13.31 3.60
C LEU A 149 0.63 -13.23 2.30
N GLU A 150 0.63 -12.08 1.64
CA GLU A 150 1.26 -11.88 0.33
C GLU A 150 2.74 -11.49 0.52
N ASP A 151 3.01 -10.30 1.05
CA ASP A 151 4.35 -9.99 1.57
C ASP A 151 4.37 -10.16 3.09
N ALA A 152 5.45 -10.76 3.57
CA ALA A 152 5.82 -10.81 4.98
C ALA A 152 7.31 -11.04 5.10
N TYR A 153 8.03 -10.01 5.53
CA TYR A 153 9.47 -10.06 5.65
C TYR A 153 9.97 -9.24 6.83
N VAL A 154 11.20 -9.54 7.21
CA VAL A 154 11.99 -8.84 8.21
C VAL A 154 13.20 -8.24 7.50
N HIS A 155 13.47 -6.97 7.80
CA HIS A 155 14.67 -6.24 7.41
C HIS A 155 15.68 -6.31 8.53
N PHE A 156 16.93 -6.57 8.16
CA PHE A 156 18.10 -6.38 9.00
C PHE A 156 18.96 -5.36 8.25
N ASN A 157 19.13 -4.19 8.83
CA ASN A 157 19.86 -3.10 8.21
C ASN A 157 21.22 -2.93 8.86
N ASN A 158 22.12 -2.26 8.14
CA ASN A 158 23.45 -1.88 8.62
C ASN A 158 24.28 -3.06 9.16
N LEU A 159 24.20 -4.26 8.53
CA LEU A 159 24.84 -5.45 9.08
C LEU A 159 26.34 -5.22 9.27
N PHE A 160 26.82 -5.55 10.47
CA PHE A 160 28.23 -5.38 10.87
C PHE A 160 28.73 -3.92 10.77
N GLY A 161 27.83 -2.94 10.83
CA GLY A 161 28.17 -1.51 10.70
C GLY A 161 28.57 -1.11 9.28
N SER A 162 28.06 -1.83 8.28
CA SER A 162 28.25 -1.54 6.86
C SER A 162 26.91 -1.28 6.18
N ASP A 163 26.90 -0.67 5.00
CA ASP A 163 25.69 -0.41 4.20
C ASP A 163 25.06 -1.70 3.61
N LEU A 164 25.36 -2.88 4.18
CA LEU A 164 24.78 -4.15 3.78
C LEU A 164 23.46 -4.38 4.51
N ASP A 165 22.39 -4.48 3.74
CA ASP A 165 21.07 -4.81 4.26
C ASP A 165 20.63 -6.21 3.82
N VAL A 166 19.89 -6.90 4.68
CA VAL A 166 19.36 -8.24 4.45
C VAL A 166 17.86 -8.25 4.72
N MET A 167 17.08 -8.57 3.70
CA MET A 167 15.65 -8.81 3.85
C MET A 167 15.37 -10.31 3.75
N VAL A 168 14.66 -10.87 4.72
CA VAL A 168 14.32 -12.30 4.77
C VAL A 168 12.82 -12.45 4.92
N GLY A 169 12.19 -13.24 4.05
CA GLY A 169 10.77 -13.54 4.17
C GLY A 169 10.14 -13.97 2.87
N GLN A 170 8.85 -13.67 2.75
CA GLN A 170 8.08 -13.80 1.53
C GLN A 170 7.84 -12.42 0.94
N PHE A 171 8.15 -12.24 -0.33
CA PHE A 171 7.99 -10.99 -1.05
C PHE A 171 7.79 -11.30 -2.53
N GLN A 172 7.51 -10.28 -3.32
CA GLN A 172 7.46 -10.48 -4.75
C GLN A 172 8.84 -10.53 -5.36
N VAL A 173 9.01 -11.41 -6.35
CA VAL A 173 10.30 -11.54 -7.05
C VAL A 173 10.67 -10.25 -7.79
N SER A 174 9.69 -9.41 -8.13
CA SER A 174 9.93 -8.10 -8.73
C SER A 174 10.38 -7.01 -7.75
N ASP A 175 10.18 -7.18 -6.44
CA ASP A 175 10.37 -6.09 -5.46
C ASP A 175 11.76 -5.43 -5.50
N PRO A 176 12.87 -6.15 -5.72
CA PRO A 176 14.19 -5.53 -5.87
C PRO A 176 14.33 -4.62 -7.11
N LEU A 177 13.52 -4.84 -8.14
CA LEU A 177 13.56 -4.07 -9.39
C LEU A 177 12.54 -2.95 -9.38
N PHE A 178 11.31 -3.27 -8.96
CA PHE A 178 10.21 -2.33 -8.76
C PHE A 178 9.09 -3.02 -7.98
N LYS A 179 8.52 -2.31 -7.01
CA LYS A 179 7.37 -2.79 -6.25
C LYS A 179 6.12 -2.78 -7.13
N ARG A 180 5.59 -3.96 -7.44
CA ARG A 180 4.42 -4.14 -8.32
C ARG A 180 3.16 -3.47 -7.76
N GLU A 181 3.08 -3.34 -6.45
CA GLU A 181 2.02 -2.71 -5.64
C GLU A 181 1.95 -1.21 -5.85
N LEU A 182 3.02 -0.62 -6.36
CA LEU A 182 3.12 0.81 -6.65
C LEU A 182 2.82 1.12 -8.13
N ARG A 183 2.34 0.12 -8.89
CA ARG A 183 1.90 0.32 -10.26
C ARG A 183 0.67 1.22 -10.34
N LEU A 184 0.58 1.95 -11.45
CA LEU A 184 -0.58 2.77 -11.78
C LEU A 184 -1.58 2.06 -12.71
N SER A 185 -1.16 0.95 -13.35
CA SER A 185 -2.01 0.15 -14.23
C SER A 185 -2.91 -0.79 -13.45
N LEU A 186 -4.14 -0.97 -13.94
CA LEU A 186 -5.02 -2.04 -13.46
C LEU A 186 -4.37 -3.40 -13.75
N GLU A 187 -4.04 -3.60 -15.02
CA GLU A 187 -3.37 -4.79 -15.50
C GLU A 187 -2.01 -4.94 -14.85
N ASP A 188 -1.72 -6.18 -14.51
CA ASP A 188 -0.47 -6.56 -13.90
C ASP A 188 0.64 -6.66 -14.94
N TYR A 189 1.88 -6.79 -14.46
CA TYR A 189 2.96 -7.22 -15.32
C TYR A 189 2.85 -8.74 -15.48
N GLU A 190 2.24 -9.18 -16.57
CA GLU A 190 1.92 -10.59 -16.83
C GLU A 190 3.11 -11.54 -16.61
N VAL A 191 4.34 -11.10 -16.90
CA VAL A 191 5.56 -11.89 -16.67
C VAL A 191 5.72 -12.32 -15.21
N TYR A 192 5.34 -11.46 -14.26
CA TYR A 192 5.43 -11.73 -12.82
C TYR A 192 4.21 -12.47 -12.27
N ARG A 193 3.21 -12.74 -13.10
CA ARG A 193 2.07 -13.62 -12.75
C ARG A 193 2.28 -15.07 -13.19
N MET A 194 3.35 -15.34 -13.93
CA MET A 194 3.62 -16.67 -14.46
C MET A 194 4.23 -17.57 -13.39
N ARG A 195 3.74 -18.80 -13.30
CA ARG A 195 4.42 -19.90 -12.60
C ARG A 195 5.05 -20.83 -13.64
N PRO A 196 6.39 -20.84 -13.80
CA PRO A 196 7.02 -21.71 -14.77
C PRO A 196 6.78 -23.18 -14.41
N THR A 197 6.26 -23.98 -15.34
CA THR A 197 5.80 -25.36 -15.09
C THR A 197 6.86 -26.27 -14.45
N TYR A 198 8.12 -26.10 -14.83
CA TYR A 198 9.25 -26.93 -14.36
C TYR A 198 10.10 -26.24 -13.28
N SER A 199 9.64 -25.12 -12.73
CA SER A 199 10.33 -24.39 -11.68
C SER A 199 9.63 -24.62 -10.34
N HIS A 200 10.44 -24.83 -9.29
CA HIS A 200 9.95 -24.74 -7.92
C HIS A 200 9.71 -23.29 -7.49
N ALA A 201 10.38 -22.34 -8.13
CA ALA A 201 10.22 -20.91 -7.88
C ALA A 201 9.01 -20.33 -8.62
N ASN A 202 8.29 -19.43 -7.95
CA ASN A 202 7.21 -18.64 -8.52
C ASN A 202 7.74 -17.25 -8.90
N LEU A 203 7.25 -16.64 -9.99
CA LEU A 203 7.63 -15.27 -10.36
C LEU A 203 6.72 -14.21 -9.70
N THR A 204 5.68 -14.64 -8.99
CA THR A 204 4.76 -13.75 -8.27
C THR A 204 5.24 -13.50 -6.84
N TYR A 205 4.98 -14.44 -5.92
CA TYR A 205 5.44 -14.40 -4.54
C TYR A 205 6.29 -15.63 -4.26
N ASP A 206 7.45 -15.43 -3.66
CA ASP A 206 8.31 -16.52 -3.23
C ASP A 206 9.01 -16.16 -1.92
N ARG A 207 9.57 -17.18 -1.26
CA ARG A 207 10.36 -17.01 -0.05
C ARG A 207 11.82 -16.92 -0.40
N GLY A 208 12.52 -15.96 0.18
CA GLY A 208 13.92 -15.77 -0.11
C GLY A 208 14.64 -14.82 0.82
N VAL A 209 15.86 -14.50 0.39
CA VAL A 209 16.75 -13.52 1.00
C VAL A 209 17.13 -12.52 -0.09
N ILE A 210 16.97 -11.23 0.18
CA ILE A 210 17.48 -10.15 -0.66
C ILE A 210 18.66 -9.52 0.08
N LEU A 211 19.71 -9.22 -0.66
CA LEU A 211 20.86 -8.45 -0.22
C LEU A 211 20.86 -7.15 -1.03
N THR A 212 20.86 -6.00 -0.35
CA THR A 212 20.94 -4.67 -0.96
C THR A 212 22.13 -3.89 -0.44
#